data_AF-A0A0N4X372-F1
#
_entry.id   AF-A0A0N4X372-F1
#
_cell.length_a   1.000
_cell.length_b   1.000
_cell.length_c   1.000
_cell.angle_alpha   90.00
_cell.angle_beta   90.00
_cell.angle_gamma   90.00
#
_symmetry.space_group_name_H-M   'P 1'
#
loop_
_entity.id
_entity.type
_entity.pdbx_description
1 polymer ?
#
loop_
_entity_poly.entity_id
_entity_poly.type
_entity_poly.pdbx_seq_one_letter_code
_entity_poly.pdbx_strand_id
1 'polypeptide(L)' 'MFNVKALLVCATVFHSYDPGYNLRMEHTHCYSDHNDGGHYHTDTTPDTVVYEGWFTAVEKVYGSDQV' A
#
# COMPACT_ATOMS: atom_id res chain seq x y z
N MET A 1 -4.72 -14.73 6.21
CA MET A 1 -5.28 -13.56 5.51
C MET A 1 -6.55 -13.16 6.24
N PHE A 2 -6.74 -11.88 6.51
CA PHE A 2 -7.83 -11.39 7.36
C PHE A 2 -8.74 -10.48 6.55
N ASN A 3 -10.05 -10.56 6.79
CA ASN A 3 -11.00 -9.56 6.32
C ASN A 3 -11.09 -8.46 7.37
N VAL A 4 -10.76 -7.25 6.96
CA VAL A 4 -10.82 -6.03 7.78
C VAL A 4 -11.89 -5.10 7.24
N LYS A 5 -12.36 -4.15 8.05
CA LYS A 5 -13.45 -3.24 7.69
C LYS A 5 -12.96 -1.82 7.43
N ALA A 6 -13.65 -1.12 6.53
CA ALA A 6 -13.53 0.33 6.41
C ALA A 6 -14.05 1.03 7.69
N LEU A 7 -13.60 2.24 8.04
CA LEU A 7 -12.62 3.07 7.36
C LEU A 7 -11.17 2.65 7.71
N LEU A 8 -10.29 2.63 6.72
CA LEU A 8 -8.86 2.39 6.89
C LEU A 8 -8.09 3.62 6.41
N VAL A 9 -7.06 4.01 7.16
CA VAL A 9 -6.03 4.93 6.66
C VAL A 9 -4.87 4.08 6.17
N CYS A 10 -4.44 4.30 4.93
CA CYS A 10 -3.41 3.48 4.29
C CYS A 10 -2.21 4.31 3.86
N ALA A 11 -1.02 3.77 4.09
CA ALA A 11 0.24 4.28 3.54
C ALA A 11 0.70 3.32 2.44
N THR A 12 0.89 3.85 1.23
CA THR A 12 1.28 3.07 0.06
C THR A 12 2.53 3.62 -0.59
N VAL A 13 3.37 2.71 -1.06
CA VAL A 13 4.49 2.97 -1.96
C VAL A 13 4.31 2.05 -3.17
N PHE A 14 4.36 2.62 -4.36
CA PHE A 14 4.32 1.86 -5.59
C PHE A 14 5.25 2.48 -6.65
N HIS A 15 5.79 1.62 -7.50
CA HIS A 15 6.70 1.99 -8.57
C HIS A 15 6.05 1.65 -9.91
N SER A 16 6.21 2.50 -10.92
CA SER A 16 5.72 2.19 -12.28
C SER A 16 6.63 1.21 -13.03
N TYR A 17 7.89 1.10 -12.60
CA TYR A 17 8.92 0.27 -13.23
C TYR A 17 10.07 0.00 -12.24
N ASP A 18 10.67 -1.19 -12.33
CA ASP A 18 11.91 -1.52 -11.65
C ASP A 18 13.09 -1.51 -12.67
N PRO A 19 14.08 -0.61 -12.53
CA PRO A 19 15.26 -0.56 -13.40
C PRO A 19 16.32 -1.63 -13.09
N GLY A 20 16.01 -2.65 -12.28
CA GLY A 20 16.90 -3.75 -11.93
C GLY A 20 17.46 -3.67 -10.50
N TYR A 21 16.78 -2.96 -9.61
CA TYR A 21 17.13 -2.86 -8.19
C TYR A 21 16.31 -3.80 -7.29
N ASN A 22 15.60 -4.77 -7.88
CA ASN A 22 14.75 -5.72 -7.16
C ASN A 22 13.75 -5.00 -6.25
N LEU A 23 13.13 -3.96 -6.80
CA LEU A 23 12.22 -3.11 -6.06
C LEU A 23 10.95 -3.89 -5.71
N ARG A 24 10.45 -3.68 -4.49
CA ARG A 24 9.09 -4.06 -4.18
C ARG A 24 8.13 -3.12 -4.90
N MET A 25 7.50 -3.65 -5.94
CA MET A 25 6.69 -2.84 -6.86
C MET A 25 5.47 -2.21 -6.21
N GLU A 26 4.80 -2.92 -5.30
CA GLU A 26 3.64 -2.43 -4.56
C GLU A 26 3.75 -2.85 -3.09
N HIS A 27 3.56 -1.89 -2.20
CA HIS A 27 3.55 -2.15 -0.76
C HIS A 27 2.62 -1.16 -0.06
N THR A 28 1.48 -1.68 0.41
CA THR A 28 0.47 -0.90 1.13
C THR A 28 0.21 -1.50 2.49
N HIS A 29 0.33 -0.69 3.55
CA HIS A 29 -0.10 -1.05 4.90
C HIS A 29 -1.21 -0.10 5.35
N CYS A 30 -2.17 -0.63 6.11
CA CYS A 30 -3.29 0.15 6.63
C CYS A 30 -3.40 0.05 8.15
N TYR A 31 -4.05 1.05 8.75
CA TYR A 31 -4.39 1.11 10.18
C TYR A 31 -5.75 1.79 10.36
N SER A 32 -6.33 1.66 11.56
CA SER A 32 -7.63 2.23 11.90
C SER A 32 -7.79 2.44 13.40
N ASP A 33 -8.79 3.24 13.78
CA ASP A 33 -9.18 3.46 15.19
C ASP A 33 -10.05 2.32 15.76
N HIS A 34 -10.39 1.32 14.94
CA HIS A 34 -11.16 0.13 15.33
C HIS A 34 -10.31 -1.14 15.36
N ASN A 35 -8.98 -0.96 15.45
CA ASN A 35 -8.00 -2.01 15.71
C ASN A 35 -7.80 -3.02 14.56
N ASP A 36 -8.35 -2.71 13.38
CA ASP A 36 -8.00 -3.36 12.13
C ASP A 36 -6.77 -2.69 11.49
N GLY A 37 -5.90 -3.50 10.89
CA GLY A 37 -4.74 -3.03 10.17
C GLY A 37 -3.90 -4.17 9.63
N GLY A 38 -2.79 -3.81 8.98
CA GLY A 38 -1.82 -4.76 8.43
C GLY A 38 -1.56 -4.57 6.95
N HIS A 39 -1.11 -5.66 6.30
CA HIS A 39 -0.73 -5.66 4.90
C HIS A 39 -1.96 -5.72 3.99
N TYR A 40 -2.16 -4.70 3.17
CA TYR A 40 -3.27 -4.68 2.20
C TYR A 40 -2.98 -5.64 1.05
N HIS A 41 -4.02 -6.31 0.57
CA HIS A 41 -3.93 -7.21 -0.58
C HIS A 41 -4.97 -6.85 -1.64
N THR A 42 -6.25 -6.88 -1.27
CA THR A 42 -7.37 -6.54 -2.14
C THR A 42 -8.62 -6.29 -1.31
N ASP A 43 -9.55 -5.51 -1.86
CA ASP A 43 -10.89 -5.37 -1.31
C ASP A 43 -11.77 -6.58 -1.67
N THR A 44 -12.64 -6.95 -0.75
CA THR A 44 -13.57 -8.09 -0.93
C THR A 44 -15.01 -7.64 -1.22
N THR A 45 -15.24 -6.33 -1.37
CA THR A 45 -16.54 -5.71 -1.66
C THR A 45 -16.46 -4.76 -2.86
N PRO A 46 -16.13 -5.27 -4.07
CA PRO A 46 -15.77 -4.47 -5.24
C PRO A 46 -16.91 -3.54 -5.73
N ASP A 47 -18.16 -3.92 -5.52
CA ASP A 47 -19.31 -3.13 -5.96
C ASP A 47 -19.54 -1.85 -5.12
N THR A 48 -18.91 -1.77 -3.95
CA THR A 48 -19.18 -0.72 -2.95
C THR A 48 -17.92 -0.02 -2.42
N VAL A 49 -16.72 -0.49 -2.79
CA VAL A 49 -15.47 0.08 -2.30
C VAL A 49 -15.27 1.51 -2.82
N VAL A 50 -14.73 2.38 -1.96
CA VAL A 50 -14.40 3.78 -2.30
C VAL A 50 -13.01 4.09 -1.76
N TYR A 51 -12.22 4.81 -2.55
CA TYR A 51 -10.90 5.29 -2.16
C TYR A 51 -10.81 6.80 -2.34
N GLU A 52 -10.13 7.45 -1.39
CA GLU A 52 -9.64 8.81 -1.52
C GLU A 52 -8.15 8.79 -1.18
N GLY A 53 -7.32 9.41 -2.02
CA GLY A 53 -5.88 9.33 -1.90
C GLY A 53 -5.17 10.61 -2.32
N TRP A 54 -4.14 10.98 -1.55
CA TRP A 54 -3.23 12.06 -1.88
C TRP A 54 -1.85 11.46 -2.12
N PHE A 55 -1.28 11.75 -3.29
CA PHE A 55 -0.01 11.17 -3.74
C PHE A 55 0.93 12.27 -4.22
N THR A 56 2.22 12.00 -4.11
CA THR A 56 3.27 12.80 -4.75
C THR A 56 4.27 11.87 -5.40
N ALA A 57 4.90 12.32 -6.49
CA ALA A 57 6.01 11.59 -7.09
C ALA A 57 7.26 11.73 -6.22
N VAL A 58 8.05 10.66 -6.12
CA VAL A 58 9.36 10.70 -5.47
C VAL A 58 10.43 11.13 -6.48
N GLU A 59 11.38 11.97 -6.05
CA GLU A 59 12.48 12.43 -6.91
C GLU A 59 13.66 11.45 -6.94
N LYS A 60 13.85 10.68 -5.87
CA LYS A 60 14.99 9.77 -5.68
C LYS A 60 14.54 8.52 -4.94
N VAL A 61 15.15 7.39 -5.29
CA VAL A 61 14.99 6.10 -4.62
C VAL A 61 16.35 5.69 -4.06
N TYR A 62 16.37 5.26 -2.80
CA TYR A 62 17.58 4.78 -2.13
C TYR A 62 17.38 3.31 -1.74
N GLY A 63 18.31 2.45 -2.15
CA GLY A 63 18.38 1.07 -1.66
C GLY A 63 19.32 0.98 -0.46
N SER A 64 18.89 0.30 0.61
CA SER A 64 19.74 -0.13 1.73
C SER A 64 19.67 -1.64 1.83
N ASP A 65 20.78 -2.28 2.18
CA ASP A 65 20.85 -3.71 2.54
C ASP A 65 20.18 -4.65 1.50
N GLN A 66 20.46 -4.40 0.22
CA GLN A 66 20.03 -5.25 -0.89
C GLN A 66 20.68 -6.65 -0.77
N VAL A 67 19.87 -7.71 -0.91
CA VAL A 67 20.25 -9.13 -0.77
C VAL A 67 20.57 -9.75 -2.12
#